data_AF-A0A060Z4G9-F1
#
_entry.id   AF-A0A060Z4G9-F1
#
_cell.length_a   1.000
_cell.length_b   1.000
_cell.length_c   1.000
_cell.angle_alpha   90.00
_cell.angle_beta   90.00
_cell.angle_gamma   90.00
#
_symmetry.space_group_name_H-M   'P 1'
#
loop_
_entity.id
_entity.type
_entity.pdbx_description
1 polymer ?
#
loop_
_entity_poly.entity_id
_entity_poly.type
_entity_poly.pdbx_seq_one_letter_code
_entity_poly.pdbx_strand_id
1 'polypeptide(L)' 'MTQIKNLAQSLYPCSAQKLDQDMRLHFLDNSSATCNDGSPAG' A
#
# COMPACT_ATOMS: atom_id res chain seq x y z
N MET A 1 -17.66 -9.01 2.73
CA MET A 1 -17.10 -7.71 3.21
C MET A 1 -16.47 -7.82 4.60
N THR A 2 -17.09 -8.48 5.57
CA THR A 2 -16.58 -8.58 6.96
C THR A 2 -15.21 -9.25 7.06
N GLN A 3 -14.97 -10.33 6.31
CA GLN A 3 -13.68 -11.03 6.31
C GLN A 3 -12.53 -10.16 5.80
N ILE A 4 -12.79 -9.32 4.79
CA ILE A 4 -11.81 -8.38 4.22
C ILE A 4 -11.48 -7.28 5.24
N LYS A 5 -12.50 -6.75 5.95
CA LYS A 5 -12.30 -5.76 7.01
C LYS A 5 -11.46 -6.32 8.17
N ASN A 6 -11.77 -7.54 8.60
CA ASN A 6 -11.03 -8.22 9.67
C ASN A 6 -9.58 -8.49 9.27
N LEU A 7 -9.34 -8.86 8.00
CA LEU A 7 -7.99 -9.08 7.49
C LEU A 7 -7.17 -7.78 7.47
N ALA A 8 -7.76 -6.69 6.98
CA ALA A 8 -7.08 -5.39 6.95
C ALA A 8 -6.74 -4.89 8.36
N GLN A 9 -7.64 -5.07 9.34
CA GLN A 9 -7.38 -4.69 10.73
C GLN A 9 -6.32 -5.56 11.41
N SER A 10 -6.24 -6.85 11.07
CA SER A 10 -5.20 -7.76 11.58
C SER A 10 -3.82 -7.46 10.98
N LEU A 11 -3.76 -7.14 9.68
CA LEU A 11 -2.51 -6.89 8.97
C LEU A 11 -1.94 -5.49 9.23
N TYR A 12 -2.79 -4.51 9.51
CA TYR A 12 -2.37 -3.12 9.73
C TYR A 12 -2.89 -2.56 11.06
N PRO A 13 -2.49 -3.12 12.21
CA PRO A 13 -2.95 -2.68 13.52
C PRO A 13 -2.52 -1.22 13.83
N CYS A 14 -1.46 -0.71 13.18
CA CYS A 14 -0.94 0.64 13.39
C CYS A 14 -1.54 1.70 12.45
N SER A 15 -2.18 1.33 11.34
CA SER A 15 -2.78 2.31 10.42
C SER A 15 -4.10 2.91 10.92
N ALA A 16 -4.60 2.46 12.08
CA ALA A 16 -5.69 3.11 12.78
C ALA A 16 -5.26 4.44 13.45
N GLN A 17 -3.95 4.71 13.53
CA GLN A 17 -3.41 5.96 14.01
C GLN A 17 -3.48 6.98 12.86
N LYS A 18 -4.12 8.13 13.10
CA LYS A 18 -4.07 9.27 12.18
C LYS A 18 -2.61 9.69 12.03
N LEU A 19 -2.03 9.41 10.87
CA LEU A 19 -0.76 10.00 10.46
C LEU A 19 -1.06 11.43 10.02
N ASP A 20 -0.42 12.43 10.65
CA ASP A 20 -0.55 13.85 10.25
C ASP A 20 -0.04 14.11 8.82
N GLN A 21 0.69 13.16 8.25
CA GLN A 21 1.23 13.22 6.89
C GLN A 21 0.72 12.02 6.09
N ASP A 22 -0.14 12.32 5.10
CA ASP A 22 -0.56 11.32 4.12
C ASP A 22 0.65 10.87 3.29
N MET A 23 0.83 9.56 3.17
CA MET A 23 1.83 9.00 2.27
C MET A 23 1.45 9.29 0.82
N ARG A 24 2.42 9.75 0.02
CA ARG A 24 2.25 10.03 -1.41
C ARG A 24 2.96 8.97 -2.24
N LEU A 25 2.34 8.59 -3.36
CA LEU A 25 2.92 7.65 -4.31
C LEU A 25 4.09 8.31 -5.06
N HIS A 26 5.22 7.62 -5.14
CA HIS A 26 6.37 7.98 -5.96
C HIS A 26 6.76 6.76 -6.77
N PHE A 27 6.88 6.87 -8.10
CA PHE A 27 7.33 5.75 -8.91
C PHE A 27 8.85 5.61 -8.89
N LEU A 28 9.34 4.38 -9.07
CA LEU A 28 10.76 4.13 -9.25
C LEU A 28 11.23 4.72 -10.59
N ASP A 29 12.42 5.34 -10.60
CA ASP A 29 13.03 5.86 -11.83
C ASP A 29 13.34 4.75 -12.85
N ASN A 30 13.64 3.54 -12.35
CA ASN A 30 13.88 2.36 -13.19
C ASN A 30 12.57 1.71 -13.62
N SER A 31 12.12 2.02 -14.85
CA SER A 31 10.89 1.49 -15.42
C SER A 31 10.89 -0.02 -15.71
N SER A 32 12.04 -0.70 -15.59
CA SER A 32 12.12 -2.17 -15.70
C SER A 32 11.78 -2.89 -14.39
N ALA A 33 11.77 -2.18 -13.26
CA ALA A 33 11.28 -2.71 -12.00
C ALA A 33 9.75 -2.57 -11.96
N THR A 34 9.06 -3.68 -12.23
CA THR A 34 7.60 -3.72 -12.33
C THR A 34 6.99 -4.60 -11.26
N CYS A 35 5.72 -4.38 -10.98
CA CYS A 35 4.87 -5.33 -10.26
C CYS A 35 4.71 -6.64 -11.06
N ASN A 36 4.09 -7.65 -10.43
CA ASN A 36 3.84 -8.96 -11.04
C ASN A 36 2.96 -8.88 -12.30
N ASP A 37 2.15 -7.83 -12.44
CA ASP A 37 1.28 -7.58 -13.58
C ASP A 37 1.93 -6.70 -14.68
N GLY A 38 3.18 -6.30 -14.48
CA GLY A 38 3.92 -5.44 -15.41
C GLY A 38 3.66 -3.94 -15.23
N SER A 39 2.83 -3.52 -14.27
CA SER A 39 2.66 -2.10 -13.96
C SER A 39 3.91 -1.50 -13.29
N PRO A 40 4.16 -0.18 -13.42
CA PRO A 40 5.32 0.48 -12.79
C PRO A 40 5.27 0.41 -11.26
N ALA A 41 6.39 0.05 -10.64
CA ALA A 41 6.53 0.04 -9.19
C ALA A 41 6.85 1.44 -8.62
N GLY A 42 6.65 1.61 -7.30
CA GLY A 42 6.84 2.86 -6.57
C GLY A 42 6.81 2.69 -5.06
#